data_AF-A0A7S1T368-F1
#
_entry.id   AF-A0A7S1T368-F1
#
_cell.length_a   1.000
_cell.length_b   1.000
_cell.length_c   1.000
_cell.angle_alpha   90.00
_cell.angle_beta   90.00
_cell.angle_gamma   90.00
#
_symmetry.space_group_name_H-M   'P 1'
#
loop_
_entity.id
_entity.type
_entity.pdbx_description
1 polymer ?
#
loop_
_entity_poly.entity_id
_entity_poly.type
_entity_poly.pdbx_seq_one_letter_code
_entity_poly.pdbx_strand_id
1 'polypeptide(L)'
;SRRFNQRAVLENHSVYECLEMLRTHEFNPFADAKFNKDSLLSLVIKLVLATDMADHFFLVSDFKSKISERVREMSSDVRPVYGAPQRSAEFFEDLDEKCKLKVLIIALKVADIGHLFTPFPVHSQWSALLEDEFFRQGQLEMGANREPGMLKDPRKPGVTDPGNSVAFFDVIGIPLVQMWADVFPNSGVIILEQAAANRRIYAEQAGMKKNDETP
;
A
#
# COMPACT_ATOMS: atom_id res chain seq x y z
N SER A 1 -22.29 -3.43 -7.67
CA SER A 1 -22.71 -4.13 -6.44
C SER A 1 -23.57 -3.19 -5.61
N ARG A 2 -24.90 -3.42 -5.55
CA ARG A 2 -25.81 -2.63 -4.69
C ARG A 2 -25.59 -2.93 -3.19
N ARG A 3 -25.03 -4.11 -2.88
CA ARG A 3 -24.78 -4.61 -1.52
C ARG A 3 -23.90 -3.69 -0.67
N PHE A 4 -22.94 -3.01 -1.28
CA PHE A 4 -21.98 -2.12 -0.59
C PHE A 4 -22.06 -0.67 -1.08
N ASN A 5 -23.20 -0.25 -1.65
CA ASN A 5 -23.42 1.13 -2.10
C ASN A 5 -22.31 1.71 -2.99
N GLN A 6 -21.63 0.85 -3.76
CA GLN A 6 -20.52 1.20 -4.65
C GLN A 6 -19.28 1.78 -3.95
N ARG A 7 -19.09 1.53 -2.64
CA ARG A 7 -17.90 1.93 -1.88
C ARG A 7 -17.07 0.72 -1.49
N ALA A 8 -15.74 0.77 -1.72
CA ALA A 8 -14.78 -0.27 -1.31
C ALA A 8 -15.34 -1.69 -1.52
N VAL A 9 -15.84 -1.98 -2.72
CA VAL A 9 -16.72 -3.12 -2.97
C VAL A 9 -15.98 -4.45 -2.76
N LEU A 10 -14.73 -4.53 -3.21
CA LEU A 10 -13.92 -5.73 -3.10
C LEU A 10 -13.42 -5.91 -1.67
N GLU A 11 -13.02 -4.82 -1.02
CA GLU A 11 -12.53 -4.80 0.35
C GLU A 11 -13.64 -5.22 1.33
N ASN A 12 -14.85 -4.68 1.15
CA ASN A 12 -16.03 -5.11 1.92
C ASN A 12 -16.37 -6.58 1.67
N HIS A 13 -16.21 -7.06 0.44
CA HIS A 13 -16.47 -8.47 0.13
C HIS A 13 -15.43 -9.38 0.81
N SER A 14 -14.14 -9.06 0.73
CA SER A 14 -13.06 -9.80 1.39
C SER A 14 -13.25 -9.88 2.90
N VAL A 15 -13.62 -8.76 3.53
CA VAL A 15 -13.97 -8.73 4.96
C VAL A 15 -15.18 -9.62 5.24
N TYR A 16 -16.24 -9.51 4.45
CA TYR A 16 -17.45 -10.30 4.65
C TYR A 16 -17.17 -11.80 4.60
N GLU A 17 -16.46 -12.28 3.58
CA GLU A 17 -16.13 -13.70 3.44
C GLU A 17 -15.25 -14.19 4.60
N CYS A 18 -14.26 -13.37 5.01
CA CYS A 18 -13.43 -13.66 6.17
C CYS A 18 -14.26 -13.81 7.46
N LEU A 19 -15.17 -12.87 7.72
CA LEU A 19 -16.04 -12.92 8.89
C LEU A 19 -16.98 -14.12 8.88
N GLU A 20 -17.52 -14.50 7.72
CA GLU A 20 -18.36 -15.70 7.59
C GLU A 20 -17.56 -16.99 7.86
N MET A 21 -16.30 -17.08 7.40
CA MET A 21 -15.42 -18.21 7.73
C MET A 21 -15.17 -18.32 9.24
N LEU A 22 -14.93 -17.19 9.92
CA LEU A 22 -14.69 -17.15 11.38
C LEU A 22 -15.90 -17.58 12.23
N ARG A 23 -17.10 -17.74 11.64
CA ARG A 23 -18.26 -18.32 12.33
C ARG A 23 -18.10 -19.81 12.59
N THR A 24 -17.27 -20.48 11.77
CA THR A 24 -16.95 -21.90 11.93
C THR A 24 -15.82 -22.03 12.93
N HIS A 25 -16.06 -22.75 14.03
CA HIS A 25 -15.08 -22.89 15.13
C HIS A 25 -13.72 -23.41 14.65
N GLU A 26 -13.71 -24.37 13.73
CA GLU A 26 -12.49 -24.95 13.15
C GLU A 26 -11.65 -23.94 12.36
N PHE A 27 -12.28 -22.90 11.80
CA PHE A 27 -11.62 -21.84 11.04
C PHE A 27 -11.40 -20.57 11.85
N ASN A 28 -11.78 -20.55 13.13
CA ASN A 28 -11.66 -19.38 13.99
C ASN A 28 -10.45 -19.53 14.93
N PRO A 29 -9.27 -18.96 14.58
CA PRO A 29 -8.09 -19.03 15.45
C PRO A 29 -8.27 -18.25 16.76
N PHE A 30 -9.33 -17.45 16.86
CA PHE A 30 -9.68 -16.64 18.02
C PHE A 30 -10.86 -17.23 18.79
N ALA A 31 -11.29 -18.47 18.53
CA ALA A 31 -12.43 -19.09 19.20
C ALA A 31 -12.28 -19.07 20.72
N ASP A 32 -11.10 -19.42 21.22
CA ASP A 32 -10.78 -19.49 22.66
C ASP A 32 -10.06 -18.23 23.19
N ALA A 33 -9.96 -17.18 22.37
CA ALA A 33 -9.28 -15.96 22.75
C ALA A 33 -10.00 -15.24 23.90
N LYS A 34 -9.22 -14.82 24.92
CA LYS A 34 -9.71 -14.07 26.09
C LYS A 34 -9.77 -12.55 25.86
N PHE A 35 -9.23 -12.05 24.75
CA PHE A 35 -9.25 -10.63 24.42
C PHE A 35 -10.58 -10.22 23.77
N ASN A 36 -10.82 -8.91 23.65
CA ASN A 36 -12.02 -8.38 23.01
C ASN A 36 -11.98 -8.61 21.48
N LYS A 37 -12.74 -9.61 21.02
CA LYS A 37 -12.83 -9.98 19.60
C LYS A 37 -13.48 -8.88 18.77
N ASP A 38 -14.49 -8.19 19.27
CA ASP A 38 -15.17 -7.11 18.55
C ASP A 38 -14.23 -5.94 18.26
N SER A 39 -13.34 -5.61 19.21
CA SER A 39 -12.30 -4.59 18.99
C SER A 39 -11.30 -5.01 17.93
N LEU A 40 -10.84 -6.27 17.94
CA LEU A 40 -9.96 -6.81 16.91
C LEU A 40 -10.63 -6.77 15.53
N LEU A 41 -11.86 -7.27 15.42
CA LEU A 41 -12.60 -7.29 14.17
C LEU A 41 -12.85 -5.86 13.66
N SER A 42 -13.24 -4.93 14.54
CA SER A 42 -13.37 -3.52 14.18
C SER A 42 -12.06 -2.93 13.65
N LEU A 43 -10.91 -3.30 14.22
CA LEU A 43 -9.61 -2.86 13.72
C LEU A 43 -9.32 -3.46 12.33
N VAL A 44 -9.45 -4.78 12.18
CA VAL A 44 -9.21 -5.48 10.90
C VAL A 44 -10.10 -4.92 9.79
N ILE A 45 -11.38 -4.69 10.06
CA ILE A 45 -12.31 -4.07 9.09
C ILE A 45 -11.78 -2.71 8.63
N LYS A 46 -11.37 -1.84 9.56
CA LYS A 46 -10.82 -0.51 9.22
C LYS A 46 -9.55 -0.61 8.38
N LEU A 47 -8.68 -1.56 8.70
CA LEU A 47 -7.43 -1.76 7.97
C LEU A 47 -7.68 -2.26 6.54
N VAL A 48 -8.52 -3.28 6.37
CA VAL A 48 -8.83 -3.83 5.04
C VAL A 48 -9.59 -2.83 4.19
N LEU A 49 -10.56 -2.09 4.74
CA LEU A 49 -11.25 -1.05 3.96
C LEU A 49 -10.30 0.08 3.52
N ALA A 50 -9.26 0.36 4.29
CA ALA A 50 -8.27 1.36 3.94
C ALA A 50 -7.28 0.90 2.85
N THR A 51 -7.28 -0.37 2.43
CA THR A 51 -6.47 -0.83 1.30
C THR A 51 -7.02 -0.33 -0.04
N ASP A 52 -8.31 0.05 -0.10
CA ASP A 52 -8.90 0.68 -1.29
C ASP A 52 -8.01 1.83 -1.80
N MET A 53 -7.69 1.78 -3.08
CA MET A 53 -6.83 2.76 -3.73
C MET A 53 -7.54 4.09 -4.01
N ALA A 54 -8.88 4.13 -3.96
CA ALA A 54 -9.65 5.37 -4.09
C ALA A 54 -9.32 6.39 -2.98
N ASP A 55 -9.04 5.92 -1.77
CA ASP A 55 -8.72 6.77 -0.62
C ASP A 55 -7.21 7.00 -0.44
N HIS A 56 -6.35 6.45 -1.32
CA HIS A 56 -4.89 6.45 -1.19
C HIS A 56 -4.33 7.85 -0.90
N PHE A 57 -4.59 8.84 -1.75
CA PHE A 57 -4.03 10.19 -1.61
C PHE A 57 -4.52 10.90 -0.34
N PHE A 58 -5.79 10.70 0.02
CA PHE A 58 -6.35 11.26 1.24
C PHE A 58 -5.64 10.68 2.47
N LEU A 59 -5.49 9.36 2.54
CA LEU A 59 -4.84 8.68 3.67
C LEU A 59 -3.36 9.06 3.79
N VAL A 60 -2.64 9.14 2.67
CA VAL A 60 -1.23 9.58 2.62
C VAL A 60 -1.10 11.02 3.14
N SER A 61 -1.93 11.95 2.64
CA SER A 61 -1.91 13.35 3.08
C SER A 61 -2.30 13.52 4.56
N ASP A 62 -3.31 12.79 5.02
CA ASP A 62 -3.78 12.84 6.40
C ASP A 62 -2.76 12.23 7.37
N PHE A 63 -2.06 11.18 6.97
CA PHE A 63 -0.95 10.62 7.73
C PHE A 63 0.20 11.61 7.84
N LYS A 64 0.65 12.17 6.70
CA LYS A 64 1.77 13.11 6.67
C LYS A 64 1.54 14.33 7.54
N SER A 65 0.34 14.94 7.48
CA SER A 65 0.03 16.10 8.32
C SER A 65 0.10 15.77 9.82
N LYS A 66 -0.54 14.69 10.26
CA LYS A 66 -0.67 14.37 11.69
C LYS A 66 0.56 13.74 12.31
N ILE A 67 1.30 12.92 11.55
CA ILE A 67 2.44 12.16 12.07
C ILE A 67 3.74 12.95 11.91
N SER A 68 3.94 13.70 10.82
CA SER A 68 5.16 14.50 10.66
C SER A 68 5.22 15.70 11.63
N GLU A 69 4.09 16.17 12.16
CA GLU A 69 4.07 17.11 13.29
C GLU A 69 4.63 16.46 14.57
N ARG A 70 4.14 15.25 14.91
CA ARG A 70 4.60 14.48 16.08
C ARG A 70 6.07 14.09 16.01
N VAL A 71 6.54 13.62 14.86
CA VAL A 71 7.96 13.28 14.66
C VAL A 71 8.85 14.51 14.86
N ARG A 72 8.40 15.69 14.45
CA ARG A 72 9.12 16.95 14.70
C ARG A 72 9.14 17.35 16.17
N GLU A 73 8.01 17.27 16.86
CA GLU A 73 7.89 17.54 18.30
C GLU A 73 8.81 16.65 19.15
N MET A 74 8.95 15.36 18.79
CA MET A 74 9.90 14.46 19.47
C MET A 74 11.37 14.73 19.12
N SER A 75 11.64 15.28 17.93
CA SER A 75 13.00 15.61 17.48
C SER A 75 13.56 16.91 18.08
N SER A 76 12.73 17.78 18.66
CA SER A 76 13.20 19.02 19.30
C SER A 76 13.94 18.80 20.63
N ASP A 77 13.78 17.64 21.28
CA ASP A 77 14.50 17.32 22.53
C ASP A 77 15.74 16.44 22.33
N VAL A 78 15.93 15.80 21.17
CA VAL A 78 17.12 14.96 20.91
C VAL A 78 17.46 14.98 19.42
N ARG A 79 18.72 15.31 19.10
CA ARG A 79 19.26 15.32 17.72
C ARG A 79 18.93 14.03 16.96
N PRO A 80 18.63 14.09 15.66
CA PRO A 80 18.45 12.90 14.83
C PRO A 80 19.80 12.19 14.70
N VAL A 81 19.99 11.12 15.46
CA VAL A 81 21.09 10.18 15.25
C VAL A 81 20.54 9.08 14.34
N TYR A 82 20.98 9.11 13.09
CA TYR A 82 20.84 7.98 12.18
C TYR A 82 21.33 6.70 12.88
N GLY A 83 20.49 5.68 12.96
CA GLY A 83 20.88 4.35 13.49
C GLY A 83 20.63 4.09 14.98
N ALA A 84 19.64 4.72 15.63
CA ALA A 84 19.20 4.28 16.96
C ALA A 84 18.11 3.17 16.84
N PRO A 85 18.42 1.90 17.18
CA PRO A 85 17.53 0.76 16.99
C PRO A 85 16.39 0.63 18.03
N GLN A 86 16.29 1.53 19.03
CA GLN A 86 15.37 1.33 20.16
C GLN A 86 14.01 2.05 20.10
N ARG A 87 13.70 2.91 19.12
CA ARG A 87 12.58 3.87 19.27
C ARG A 87 11.28 3.63 18.52
N SER A 88 11.18 2.70 17.55
CA SER A 88 9.95 2.59 16.76
C SER A 88 8.76 2.04 17.55
N ALA A 89 9.01 1.10 18.47
CA ALA A 89 7.98 0.56 19.37
C ALA A 89 7.55 1.61 20.40
N GLU A 90 8.50 2.27 21.05
CA GLU A 90 8.23 3.37 22.01
C GLU A 90 7.47 4.51 21.33
N PHE A 91 7.92 4.96 20.15
CA PHE A 91 7.21 5.94 19.33
C PHE A 91 5.77 5.51 19.07
N PHE A 92 5.56 4.27 18.63
CA PHE A 92 4.22 3.77 18.36
C PHE A 92 3.35 3.69 19.63
N GLU A 93 3.92 3.28 20.76
CA GLU A 93 3.22 3.17 22.04
C GLU A 93 2.77 4.53 22.58
N ASP A 94 3.59 5.57 22.40
CA ASP A 94 3.31 6.96 22.82
C ASP A 94 2.25 7.66 21.97
N LEU A 95 1.93 7.13 20.78
CA LEU A 95 0.86 7.68 19.95
C LEU A 95 -0.52 7.46 20.57
N ASP A 96 -1.41 8.44 20.39
CA ASP A 96 -2.83 8.23 20.64
C ASP A 96 -3.42 7.18 19.69
N GLU A 97 -4.57 6.60 20.06
CA GLU A 97 -5.22 5.53 19.30
C GLU A 97 -5.56 5.91 17.85
N LYS A 98 -5.84 7.19 17.58
CA LYS A 98 -6.12 7.65 16.21
C LYS A 98 -4.85 7.68 15.37
N CYS A 99 -3.73 8.08 15.95
CA CYS A 99 -2.42 8.09 15.31
C CYS A 99 -1.89 6.67 15.11
N LYS A 100 -2.03 5.78 16.10
CA LYS A 100 -1.71 4.35 15.97
C LYS A 100 -2.46 3.71 14.80
N LEU A 101 -3.77 3.93 14.69
CA LEU A 101 -4.56 3.42 13.57
C LEU A 101 -4.02 3.91 12.21
N LYS A 102 -3.60 5.18 12.11
CA LYS A 102 -3.04 5.74 10.87
C LYS A 102 -1.71 5.10 10.50
N VAL A 103 -0.84 4.85 11.48
CA VAL A 103 0.41 4.10 11.28
C VAL A 103 0.10 2.70 10.75
N LEU A 104 -0.84 1.98 11.37
CA LEU A 104 -1.21 0.64 10.93
C LEU A 104 -1.82 0.63 9.52
N ILE A 105 -2.65 1.62 9.17
CA ILE A 105 -3.19 1.78 7.81
C ILE A 105 -2.06 1.97 6.80
N ILE A 106 -1.14 2.91 7.04
CA ILE A 106 -0.03 3.15 6.11
C ILE A 106 0.90 1.95 6.03
N ALA A 107 1.21 1.31 7.15
CA ALA A 107 2.01 0.09 7.17
C ALA A 107 1.38 -1.00 6.29
N LEU A 108 0.06 -1.21 6.39
CA LEU A 108 -0.65 -2.17 5.55
C LEU A 108 -0.64 -1.75 4.07
N LYS A 109 -0.82 -0.47 3.74
CA LYS A 109 -0.75 -0.01 2.35
C LYS A 109 0.66 -0.14 1.75
N VAL A 110 1.72 0.09 2.54
CA VAL A 110 3.10 -0.17 2.12
C VAL A 110 3.30 -1.66 1.84
N ALA A 111 2.77 -2.53 2.70
CA ALA A 111 2.84 -3.97 2.50
C ALA A 111 2.06 -4.44 1.25
N ASP A 112 0.89 -3.84 0.99
CA ASP A 112 0.01 -4.18 -0.15
C ASP A 112 0.69 -3.91 -1.50
N ILE A 113 1.51 -2.87 -1.60
CA ILE A 113 2.35 -2.60 -2.78
C ILE A 113 3.77 -3.18 -2.66
N GLY A 114 3.96 -4.20 -1.82
CA GLY A 114 5.29 -4.71 -1.46
C GLY A 114 6.14 -5.20 -2.62
N HIS A 115 5.50 -5.66 -3.70
CA HIS A 115 6.20 -6.09 -4.91
C HIS A 115 7.08 -4.98 -5.53
N LEU A 116 6.78 -3.69 -5.31
CA LEU A 116 7.56 -2.55 -5.82
C LEU A 116 8.99 -2.51 -5.28
N PHE A 117 9.22 -3.03 -4.08
CA PHE A 117 10.52 -3.00 -3.39
C PHE A 117 11.08 -4.40 -3.13
N THR A 118 10.73 -5.36 -4.00
CA THR A 118 11.44 -6.64 -4.12
C THR A 118 12.56 -6.53 -5.18
N PRO A 119 13.53 -7.47 -5.24
CA PRO A 119 14.48 -7.53 -6.34
C PRO A 119 13.75 -7.56 -7.70
N PHE A 120 14.29 -6.86 -8.71
CA PHE A 120 13.61 -6.68 -10.01
C PHE A 120 13.07 -7.96 -10.66
N PRO A 121 13.76 -9.13 -10.63
CA PRO A 121 13.20 -10.37 -11.17
C PRO A 121 11.91 -10.83 -10.47
N VAL A 122 11.77 -10.58 -9.17
CA VAL A 122 10.55 -10.89 -8.41
C VAL A 122 9.48 -9.84 -8.70
N HIS A 123 9.85 -8.56 -8.69
CA HIS A 123 8.95 -7.46 -9.02
C HIS A 123 8.29 -7.67 -10.39
N SER A 124 9.09 -7.97 -11.42
CA SER A 124 8.60 -8.18 -12.79
C SER A 124 7.63 -9.36 -12.92
N GLN A 125 7.84 -10.45 -12.15
CA GLN A 125 6.90 -11.57 -12.11
C GLN A 125 5.54 -11.15 -11.54
N TRP A 126 5.52 -10.41 -10.42
CA TRP A 126 4.27 -9.90 -9.85
C TRP A 126 3.56 -8.92 -10.78
N SER A 127 4.28 -8.02 -11.44
CA SER A 127 3.72 -7.08 -12.41
C SER A 127 3.11 -7.80 -13.62
N ALA A 128 3.75 -8.88 -14.10
CA ALA A 128 3.20 -9.68 -15.19
C ALA A 128 1.90 -10.38 -14.80
N LEU A 129 1.82 -10.96 -13.59
CA LEU A 129 0.59 -11.57 -13.08
C LEU A 129 -0.54 -10.55 -12.92
N LEU A 130 -0.21 -9.33 -12.47
CA LEU A 130 -1.17 -8.24 -12.36
C LEU A 130 -1.70 -7.82 -13.74
N GLU A 131 -0.82 -7.75 -14.75
CA GLU A 131 -1.20 -7.45 -16.13
C GLU A 131 -2.16 -8.49 -16.70
N ASP A 132 -1.82 -9.78 -16.52
CA ASP A 132 -2.67 -10.89 -16.96
C ASP A 132 -4.06 -10.80 -16.32
N GLU A 133 -4.14 -10.49 -15.03
CA GLU A 133 -5.42 -10.29 -14.34
C GLU A 133 -6.19 -9.09 -14.90
N PHE A 134 -5.54 -7.95 -15.12
CA PHE A 134 -6.17 -6.74 -15.66
C PHE A 134 -6.68 -6.96 -17.08
N PHE A 135 -5.90 -7.59 -17.94
CA PHE A 135 -6.30 -7.91 -19.31
C PHE A 135 -7.43 -8.93 -19.35
N ARG A 136 -7.43 -9.95 -18.48
CA ARG A 136 -8.56 -10.87 -18.35
C ARG A 136 -9.82 -10.14 -17.91
N GLN A 137 -9.72 -9.19 -16.98
CA GLN A 137 -10.86 -8.35 -16.61
C GLN A 137 -11.35 -7.50 -17.81
N GLY A 138 -10.45 -6.87 -18.56
CA GLY A 138 -10.82 -6.07 -19.72
C GLY A 138 -11.49 -6.91 -20.82
N GLN A 139 -11.03 -8.13 -21.06
CA GLN A 139 -11.69 -9.05 -21.99
C GLN A 139 -13.13 -9.37 -21.58
N LEU A 140 -13.38 -9.60 -20.28
CA LEU A 140 -14.73 -9.80 -19.75
C LEU A 140 -15.59 -8.55 -19.92
N GLU A 141 -15.02 -7.36 -19.73
CA GLU A 141 -15.71 -6.07 -19.94
C GLU A 141 -16.09 -5.87 -21.41
N MET A 142 -15.17 -6.12 -22.35
CA MET A 142 -15.45 -6.06 -23.79
C MET A 142 -16.52 -7.06 -24.21
N GLY A 143 -16.45 -8.31 -23.71
CA GLY A 143 -17.46 -9.34 -23.98
C GLY A 143 -18.84 -8.97 -23.46
N ALA A 144 -18.92 -8.08 -22.46
CA ALA A 144 -20.15 -7.51 -21.93
C ALA A 144 -20.53 -6.17 -22.59
N ASN A 145 -19.92 -5.81 -23.72
CA ASN A 145 -20.08 -4.53 -24.43
C ASN A 145 -19.81 -3.30 -23.54
N ARG A 146 -18.78 -3.38 -22.68
CA ARG A 146 -18.29 -2.26 -21.87
C ARG A 146 -16.89 -1.88 -22.34
N GLU A 147 -16.58 -0.58 -22.28
CA GLU A 147 -15.23 -0.09 -22.52
C GLU A 147 -14.32 -0.43 -21.34
N PRO A 148 -13.22 -1.16 -21.56
CA PRO A 148 -12.26 -1.45 -20.50
C PRO A 148 -11.52 -0.20 -20.05
N GLY A 149 -11.09 -0.20 -18.78
CA GLY A 149 -10.15 0.81 -18.29
C GLY A 149 -8.81 0.76 -19.05
N MET A 150 -8.08 1.87 -19.08
CA MET A 150 -6.84 2.02 -19.87
C MET A 150 -5.83 0.88 -19.66
N LEU A 151 -5.54 0.53 -18.41
CA LEU A 151 -4.59 -0.53 -18.04
C LEU A 151 -5.17 -1.95 -18.17
N LYS A 152 -6.48 -2.08 -18.42
CA LYS A 152 -7.19 -3.35 -18.54
C LYS A 152 -7.42 -3.73 -20.00
N ASP A 153 -7.28 -2.79 -20.92
CA ASP A 153 -7.50 -3.01 -22.34
C ASP A 153 -6.31 -3.75 -22.96
N PRO A 154 -6.44 -5.03 -23.38
CA PRO A 154 -5.33 -5.81 -23.94
C PRO A 154 -4.81 -5.26 -25.28
N ARG A 155 -5.47 -4.26 -25.86
CA ARG A 155 -5.05 -3.58 -27.09
C ARG A 155 -4.13 -2.38 -26.80
N LYS A 156 -3.91 -2.05 -25.52
CA LYS A 156 -3.13 -0.89 -25.06
C LYS A 156 -1.96 -1.34 -24.18
N PRO A 157 -0.94 -0.48 -23.96
CA PRO A 157 0.12 -0.77 -23.01
C PRO A 157 -0.46 -1.00 -21.61
N GLY A 158 -0.12 -2.15 -20.99
CA GLY A 158 -0.60 -2.55 -19.67
C GLY A 158 0.29 -2.05 -18.53
N VAL A 159 0.30 -2.76 -17.41
CA VAL A 159 1.08 -2.37 -16.23
C VAL A 159 2.58 -2.67 -16.38
N THR A 160 2.97 -3.62 -17.22
CA THR A 160 4.39 -3.95 -17.48
C THR A 160 5.04 -2.99 -18.46
N ASP A 161 4.26 -2.15 -19.13
CA ASP A 161 4.78 -1.07 -19.96
C ASP A 161 5.72 -0.17 -19.12
N PRO A 162 6.96 0.08 -19.58
CA PRO A 162 7.93 0.85 -18.81
C PRO A 162 7.45 2.26 -18.44
N GLY A 163 6.72 2.93 -19.33
CA GLY A 163 6.20 4.27 -19.08
C GLY A 163 5.11 4.27 -18.00
N ASN A 164 4.16 3.33 -18.09
CA ASN A 164 3.12 3.15 -17.08
C ASN A 164 3.71 2.75 -15.71
N SER A 165 4.70 1.85 -15.70
CA SER A 165 5.41 1.45 -14.48
C SER A 165 6.11 2.65 -13.83
N VAL A 166 6.89 3.45 -14.57
CA VAL A 166 7.52 4.67 -14.04
C VAL A 166 6.48 5.61 -13.45
N ALA A 167 5.37 5.87 -14.16
CA ALA A 167 4.30 6.73 -13.66
C ALA A 167 3.70 6.19 -12.34
N PHE A 168 3.52 4.88 -12.21
CA PHE A 168 3.03 4.29 -10.96
C PHE A 168 4.02 4.45 -9.81
N PHE A 169 5.32 4.23 -10.05
CA PHE A 169 6.35 4.49 -9.04
C PHE A 169 6.37 5.96 -8.62
N ASP A 170 6.33 6.90 -9.57
CA ASP A 170 6.48 8.33 -9.27
C ASP A 170 5.24 8.92 -8.58
N VAL A 171 4.04 8.45 -8.91
CA VAL A 171 2.78 9.02 -8.41
C VAL A 171 2.29 8.30 -7.15
N ILE A 172 2.52 6.99 -7.03
CA ILE A 172 1.96 6.15 -5.95
C ILE A 172 3.06 5.54 -5.08
N GLY A 173 3.97 4.78 -5.70
CA GLY A 173 4.91 3.92 -4.98
C GLY A 173 5.92 4.69 -4.12
N ILE A 174 6.75 5.50 -4.77
CA ILE A 174 7.83 6.27 -4.14
C ILE A 174 7.26 7.25 -3.11
N PRO A 175 6.21 8.06 -3.38
CA PRO A 175 5.64 8.96 -2.37
C PRO A 175 5.18 8.25 -1.09
N LEU A 176 4.52 7.10 -1.22
CA LEU A 176 4.06 6.30 -0.07
C LEU A 176 5.24 5.77 0.76
N VAL A 177 6.24 5.20 0.08
CA VAL A 177 7.40 4.58 0.73
C VAL A 177 8.34 5.62 1.32
N GLN A 178 8.52 6.78 0.66
CA GLN A 178 9.28 7.91 1.20
C GLN A 178 8.67 8.40 2.50
N MET A 179 7.36 8.60 2.53
CA MET A 179 6.66 9.00 3.75
C MET A 179 6.82 7.97 4.87
N TRP A 180 6.83 6.67 4.55
CA TRP A 180 7.13 5.63 5.53
C TRP A 180 8.57 5.70 6.03
N ALA A 181 9.55 5.94 5.14
CA ALA A 181 10.96 6.11 5.48
C ALA A 181 11.21 7.34 6.37
N ASP A 182 10.47 8.43 6.18
CA ASP A 182 10.58 9.63 7.00
C ASP A 182 10.20 9.36 8.48
N VAL A 183 9.27 8.43 8.73
CA VAL A 183 8.79 8.09 10.09
C VAL A 183 9.51 6.87 10.66
N PHE A 184 9.78 5.86 9.84
CA PHE A 184 10.35 4.56 10.24
C PHE A 184 11.61 4.22 9.43
N PRO A 185 12.69 5.02 9.54
CA PRO A 185 13.84 4.94 8.64
C PRO A 185 14.52 3.57 8.59
N ASN A 186 14.58 2.87 9.74
CA ASN A 186 15.20 1.53 9.84
C ASN A 186 14.54 0.49 8.92
N SER A 187 13.23 0.63 8.65
CA SER A 187 12.50 -0.25 7.74
C SER A 187 12.24 0.41 6.38
N GLY A 188 12.08 1.73 6.34
CA GLY A 188 11.66 2.46 5.16
C GLY A 188 12.77 2.81 4.19
N VAL A 189 13.98 3.14 4.65
CA VAL A 189 15.08 3.55 3.76
C VAL A 189 15.47 2.41 2.82
N ILE A 190 15.58 1.18 3.33
CA ILE A 190 15.94 0.02 2.52
C ILE A 190 14.90 -0.30 1.43
N ILE A 191 13.61 -0.21 1.75
CA ILE A 191 12.55 -0.45 0.76
C ILE A 191 12.41 0.72 -0.23
N LEU A 192 12.69 1.96 0.21
CA LEU A 192 12.72 3.13 -0.65
C LEU A 192 13.83 3.03 -1.70
N GLU A 193 15.05 2.67 -1.26
CA GLU A 193 16.20 2.49 -2.15
C GLU A 193 15.93 1.38 -3.18
N GLN A 194 15.33 0.27 -2.76
CA GLN A 194 14.96 -0.82 -3.66
C GLN A 194 13.85 -0.42 -4.65
N ALA A 195 12.83 0.31 -4.21
CA ALA A 195 11.80 0.87 -5.10
C ALA A 195 12.41 1.83 -6.13
N ALA A 196 13.31 2.72 -5.70
CA ALA A 196 14.02 3.64 -6.59
C ALA A 196 14.94 2.90 -7.59
N ALA A 197 15.55 1.79 -7.19
CA ALA A 197 16.31 0.92 -8.10
C ALA A 197 15.40 0.30 -9.19
N ASN A 198 14.25 -0.25 -8.81
CA ASN A 198 13.30 -0.82 -9.77
C ASN A 198 12.74 0.25 -10.72
N ARG A 199 12.40 1.43 -10.19
CA ARG A 199 11.95 2.58 -10.99
C ARG A 199 13.01 3.00 -12.02
N ARG A 200 14.29 3.02 -11.64
CA ARG A 200 15.40 3.33 -12.58
C ARG A 200 15.49 2.33 -13.73
N ILE A 201 15.28 1.03 -13.47
CA ILE A 201 15.28 0.01 -14.51
C ILE A 201 14.17 0.28 -15.54
N TYR A 202 12.94 0.58 -15.10
CA TYR A 202 11.87 0.93 -16.02
C TYR A 202 12.13 2.25 -16.76
N ALA A 203 12.70 3.26 -16.11
CA ALA A 203 13.06 4.51 -16.78
C ALA A 203 14.08 4.27 -17.91
N GLU A 204 15.08 3.41 -17.67
CA GLU A 204 16.04 3.00 -18.70
C GLU A 204 15.35 2.24 -19.85
N GLN A 205 14.43 1.31 -19.53
CA GLN A 205 13.64 0.58 -20.53
C GLN A 205 12.70 1.50 -21.34
N ALA A 206 12.19 2.57 -20.73
CA ALA A 206 11.36 3.59 -21.38
C ALA A 206 12.19 4.57 -22.23
N GLY A 207 13.52 4.48 -22.22
CA GLY A 207 14.40 5.43 -22.90
C GLY A 207 14.47 6.81 -22.25
N MET A 208 14.07 6.94 -20.98
CA MET A 208 14.18 8.18 -20.22
C MET A 208 15.66 8.39 -19.83
N LYS A 209 16.27 9.50 -20.27
CA LYS A 209 17.67 9.82 -19.95
C LYS A 209 17.81 10.19 -18.46
N LYS A 210 18.98 9.91 -17.86
CA LYS A 210 19.36 10.21 -16.46
C LYS A 210 19.22 11.68 -15.98
N ASN A 211 18.73 12.60 -16.81
CA ASN A 211 18.75 14.04 -16.51
C ASN A 211 17.50 14.58 -15.80
N ASP A 212 16.52 13.72 -15.47
CA ASP A 212 15.30 14.14 -14.76
C ASP A 212 15.34 13.84 -13.24
N GLU A 213 16.53 13.60 -12.68
CA GLU A 213 16.75 13.80 -11.25
C GLU A 213 16.75 15.32 -10.98
N THR A 214 15.56 15.90 -10.83
CA THR A 214 15.40 17.28 -10.34
C THR A 214 15.32 17.29 -8.80
N PRO A 215 15.71 18.42 -8.17
CA PRO A 215 16.62 18.51 -7.01
C PRO A 215 16.04 18.09 -5.66
#